data_AF-A0A7S4JCY7-F1
#
_entry.id   AF-A0A7S4JCY7-F1
#
_cell.length_a   1.000
_cell.length_b   1.000
_cell.length_c   1.000
_cell.angle_alpha   90.00
_cell.angle_beta   90.00
_cell.angle_gamma   90.00
#
_symmetry.space_group_name_H-M   'P 1'
#
loop_
_entity.id
_entity.type
_entity.pdbx_description
1 polymer ?
#
loop_
_entity_poly.entity_id
_entity_poly.type
_entity_poly.pdbx_seq_one_letter_code
_entity_poly.pdbx_strand_id
1 'polypeptide(L)'
;EKMASSGQCGVSWAELKALVNTKITEVCEEYYASNKDIDAAGESYSTVLQRLHALLDEFSSAPFTIQRLCELLLDPHRVYFTSTRKLMSALEKLLTVSSTVPVMSNAPAKPGTYQVAAEYELNKLLAGEQGGDAQPMDVEN
;
A
#
# COMPACT_ATOMS: atom_id res chain seq x y z
N GLU A 1 -9.19 12.76 -14.43
CA GLU A 1 -9.65 11.77 -13.44
C GLU A 1 -9.79 10.37 -14.09
N LYS A 2 -8.70 9.58 -14.18
CA LYS A 2 -8.73 8.22 -14.79
C LYS A 2 -8.27 7.08 -13.87
N MET A 3 -7.75 7.40 -12.69
CA MET A 3 -7.22 6.38 -11.76
C MET A 3 -8.33 5.58 -11.06
N ALA A 4 -9.50 6.19 -10.88
CA ALA A 4 -10.63 5.56 -10.18
C ALA A 4 -11.28 4.41 -10.96
N SER A 5 -11.14 4.38 -12.30
CA SER A 5 -11.85 3.45 -13.16
C SER A 5 -11.01 2.28 -13.67
N SER A 6 -9.66 2.36 -13.66
CA SER A 6 -8.79 1.25 -14.09
C SER A 6 -7.98 0.59 -12.97
N GLY A 7 -7.88 1.21 -11.79
CA GLY A 7 -7.02 0.73 -10.69
C GLY A 7 -5.53 0.67 -11.04
N GLN A 8 -5.12 1.15 -12.21
CA GLN A 8 -3.74 1.12 -12.68
C GLN A 8 -3.06 2.45 -12.39
N CYS A 9 -2.14 2.44 -11.44
CA CYS A 9 -1.18 3.53 -11.26
C CYS A 9 -0.23 3.53 -12.46
N GLY A 10 -0.16 4.64 -13.21
CA GLY A 10 0.72 4.77 -14.37
C GLY A 10 2.21 4.90 -14.04
N VAL A 11 2.57 4.95 -12.74
CA VAL A 11 3.94 5.09 -12.26
C VAL A 11 4.48 3.72 -11.90
N SER A 12 5.65 3.37 -12.44
CA SER A 12 6.31 2.11 -12.10
C SER A 12 6.78 2.11 -10.64
N TRP A 13 6.86 0.93 -10.02
CA TRP A 13 7.42 0.83 -8.67
C TRP A 13 8.87 1.36 -8.61
N ALA A 14 9.66 1.19 -9.67
CA ALA A 14 11.03 1.69 -9.70
C ALA A 14 11.09 3.22 -9.59
N GLU A 15 10.25 3.93 -10.33
CA GLU A 15 10.16 5.40 -10.26
C GLU A 15 9.63 5.85 -8.90
N LEU A 16 8.58 5.20 -8.40
CA LEU A 16 8.03 5.53 -7.08
C LEU A 16 9.04 5.28 -5.97
N LYS A 17 9.77 4.16 -6.03
CA LYS A 17 10.82 3.82 -5.06
C LYS A 17 11.90 4.90 -5.04
N ALA A 18 12.37 5.35 -6.20
CA ALA A 18 13.36 6.42 -6.28
C ALA A 18 12.87 7.72 -5.63
N LEU A 19 11.62 8.12 -5.88
CA LEU A 19 11.01 9.30 -5.26
C LEU A 19 10.88 9.15 -3.74
N VAL A 20 10.39 8.01 -3.26
CA VAL A 20 10.25 7.73 -1.83
C VAL A 20 11.62 7.71 -1.15
N ASN A 21 12.63 7.15 -1.81
CA ASN A 21 14.00 7.09 -1.32
C ASN A 21 14.56 8.50 -1.08
N THR A 22 14.48 9.39 -2.09
CA THR A 22 14.88 10.80 -1.94
C THR A 22 14.07 11.49 -0.86
N LYS A 23 12.76 11.23 -0.79
CA LYS A 23 11.90 11.89 0.19
C LYS A 23 12.22 11.48 1.64
N ILE A 24 12.57 10.22 1.88
CA ILE A 24 13.06 9.75 3.18
C ILE A 24 14.29 10.55 3.60
N THR A 25 15.28 10.70 2.71
CA THR A 25 16.50 11.47 2.99
C THR A 25 16.16 12.91 3.36
N GLU A 26 15.41 13.62 2.52
CA GLU A 26 15.04 15.02 2.74
C GLU A 26 14.37 15.23 4.11
N VAL A 27 13.35 14.43 4.40
CA VAL A 27 12.54 14.57 5.62
C VAL A 27 13.36 14.21 6.86
N CYS A 28 14.15 13.14 6.80
CA CYS A 28 15.01 12.75 7.92
C CYS A 28 16.09 13.81 8.19
N GLU A 29 16.68 14.40 7.16
CA GLU A 29 17.70 15.44 7.29
C GLU A 29 17.13 16.71 7.91
N GLU A 30 15.97 17.17 7.44
CA GLU A 30 15.25 18.33 8.00
C GLU A 30 14.97 18.14 9.51
N TYR A 31 14.48 16.97 9.89
CA TYR A 31 14.19 16.63 11.28
C TYR A 31 15.45 16.59 12.14
N TYR A 32 16.50 15.93 11.64
CA TYR A 32 17.76 15.80 12.36
C TYR A 32 18.47 17.15 12.51
N ALA A 33 18.43 18.00 11.48
CA ALA A 33 18.97 19.36 11.56
C ALA A 33 18.28 20.19 12.66
N SER A 34 16.97 20.04 12.78
CA SER A 34 16.15 20.81 13.72
C SER A 34 16.27 20.34 15.17
N ASN A 35 16.31 19.02 15.41
CA ASN A 35 16.18 18.47 16.75
C ASN A 35 17.42 17.72 17.25
N LYS A 36 18.36 17.36 16.35
CA LYS A 36 19.60 16.58 16.64
C LYS A 36 19.38 15.42 17.62
N ASP A 37 18.18 14.84 17.61
CA ASP A 37 17.79 13.68 18.40
C ASP A 37 18.36 12.41 17.75
N ILE A 38 18.31 11.29 18.48
CA ILE A 38 19.05 10.02 18.33
C ILE A 38 20.29 10.08 19.22
N ASP A 39 20.32 9.46 20.40
CA ASP A 39 20.23 8.00 20.60
C ASP A 39 19.69 7.57 22.00
N ALA A 40 19.26 6.32 22.17
CA ALA A 40 18.85 5.69 23.44
C ALA A 40 19.48 4.29 23.63
N ALA A 41 20.21 3.75 22.63
CA ALA A 41 20.75 2.38 22.57
C ALA A 41 22.16 2.26 21.92
N GLY A 42 22.70 3.31 21.34
CA GLY A 42 24.04 3.51 20.78
C GLY A 42 24.07 3.90 19.30
N GLU A 43 22.92 3.94 18.60
CA GLU A 43 22.88 4.03 17.14
C GLU A 43 23.02 5.47 16.63
N SER A 44 23.80 5.69 15.56
CA SER A 44 23.92 7.00 14.92
C SER A 44 22.79 7.24 13.91
N TYR A 45 22.46 8.52 13.69
CA TYR A 45 21.51 8.95 12.65
C TYR A 45 21.79 8.32 11.28
N SER A 46 23.06 8.35 10.86
CA SER A 46 23.48 7.79 9.58
C SER A 46 23.19 6.29 9.49
N THR A 47 23.41 5.55 10.58
CA THR A 47 23.15 4.10 10.60
C THR A 47 21.66 3.81 10.44
N VAL A 48 20.81 4.54 11.15
CA VAL A 48 19.35 4.37 11.03
C VAL A 48 18.87 4.75 9.62
N LEU A 49 19.38 5.85 9.05
CA LEU A 49 19.00 6.29 7.71
C LEU A 49 19.40 5.26 6.63
N GLN A 50 20.62 4.71 6.71
CA GLN A 50 21.08 3.67 5.79
C GLN A 50 20.21 2.40 5.89
N ARG A 51 19.79 2.01 7.10
CA ARG A 51 18.87 0.90 7.30
C ARG A 51 17.50 1.14 6.64
N LEU A 52 16.95 2.36 6.72
CA LEU A 52 15.68 2.68 6.04
C LEU A 52 15.80 2.52 4.52
N HIS A 53 16.90 2.99 3.93
CA HIS A 53 17.16 2.83 2.50
C HIS A 53 17.29 1.36 2.10
N ALA A 54 18.04 0.56 2.88
CA ALA A 54 18.18 -0.87 2.64
C ALA A 54 16.83 -1.60 2.67
N LEU A 55 15.99 -1.32 3.69
CA LEU A 55 14.66 -1.92 3.79
C LEU A 55 13.76 -1.53 2.61
N LEU A 56 13.83 -0.28 2.13
CA LEU A 56 13.07 0.14 0.95
C LEU A 56 13.52 -0.59 -0.32
N ASP A 57 14.82 -0.85 -0.45
CA ASP A 57 15.40 -1.52 -1.62
C ASP A 57 15.00 -3.00 -1.71
N GLU A 58 14.79 -3.67 -0.58
CA GLU A 58 14.35 -5.08 -0.52
C GLU A 58 13.01 -5.35 -1.23
N PHE A 59 12.15 -4.35 -1.37
CA PHE A 59 10.85 -4.49 -2.01
C PHE A 59 10.93 -4.59 -3.54
N SER A 60 10.54 -5.73 -4.11
CA SER A 60 10.41 -5.91 -5.57
C SER A 60 9.17 -5.24 -6.17
N SER A 61 8.16 -4.95 -5.34
CA SER A 61 6.94 -4.21 -5.67
C SER A 61 6.51 -3.36 -4.47
N ALA A 62 5.58 -2.41 -4.68
CA ALA A 62 5.14 -1.53 -3.61
C ALA A 62 4.51 -2.32 -2.43
N PRO A 63 4.95 -2.10 -1.17
CA PRO A 63 4.35 -2.75 -0.01
C PRO A 63 2.93 -2.24 0.24
N PHE A 64 2.10 -3.01 0.96
CA PHE A 64 0.75 -2.56 1.32
C PHE A 64 0.75 -1.31 2.21
N THR A 65 1.87 -1.02 2.87
CA THR A 65 2.09 0.17 3.69
C THR A 65 2.49 1.41 2.89
N ILE A 66 2.70 1.31 1.56
CA ILE A 66 3.22 2.42 0.75
C ILE A 66 2.39 3.71 0.89
N GLN A 67 1.07 3.58 0.99
CA GLN A 67 0.20 4.73 1.22
C GLN A 67 0.51 5.41 2.56
N ARG A 68 0.62 4.63 3.65
CA ARG A 68 0.89 5.17 4.99
C ARG A 68 2.28 5.75 5.11
N LEU A 69 3.25 5.15 4.42
CA LEU A 69 4.59 5.70 4.26
C LEU A 69 4.54 7.07 3.57
N CYS A 70 3.84 7.18 2.43
CA CYS A 70 3.68 8.46 1.73
C CYS A 70 2.94 9.50 2.57
N GLU A 71 1.85 9.14 3.26
CA GLU A 71 1.13 10.06 4.16
C GLU A 71 2.04 10.61 5.26
N LEU A 72 2.87 9.74 5.86
CA LEU A 72 3.82 10.14 6.90
C LEU A 72 4.95 11.03 6.34
N LEU A 73 5.45 10.74 5.14
CA LEU A 73 6.51 11.52 4.50
C LEU A 73 6.03 12.90 3.99
N LEU A 74 4.73 13.03 3.69
CA LEU A 74 4.13 14.29 3.24
C LEU A 74 3.83 15.25 4.39
N ASP A 75 3.40 14.74 5.54
CA ASP A 75 3.09 15.55 6.73
C ASP A 75 3.60 14.87 8.02
N PRO A 76 4.93 14.81 8.21
CA PRO A 76 5.52 14.15 9.37
C PRO A 76 5.23 14.91 10.68
N HIS A 77 5.10 16.23 10.62
CA HIS A 77 4.91 17.09 11.80
C HIS A 77 3.54 16.93 12.44
N ARG A 78 2.53 16.50 11.68
CA ARG A 78 1.19 16.19 12.21
C ARG A 78 1.20 15.03 13.20
N VAL A 79 2.11 14.07 13.05
CA VAL A 79 2.21 12.89 13.93
C VAL A 79 3.38 13.01 14.89
N TYR A 80 4.54 13.43 14.39
CA TYR A 80 5.78 13.55 15.15
C TYR A 80 6.27 14.99 15.07
N PHE A 81 5.85 15.82 16.02
CA PHE A 81 6.13 17.26 15.97
C PHE A 81 7.63 17.60 15.93
N THR A 82 8.46 16.93 16.74
CA THR A 82 9.90 17.25 16.92
C THR A 82 10.86 16.06 17.01
N SER A 83 10.41 14.84 17.29
CA SER A 83 11.38 13.75 17.55
C SER A 83 11.81 13.05 16.27
N THR A 84 13.07 13.27 15.87
CA THR A 84 13.74 12.55 14.78
C THR A 84 13.70 11.04 15.02
N ARG A 85 13.96 10.61 16.26
CA ARG A 85 13.91 9.19 16.62
C ARG A 85 12.53 8.58 16.37
N LYS A 86 11.47 9.21 16.88
CA LYS A 86 10.10 8.67 16.73
C LYS A 86 9.71 8.57 15.26
N LEU A 87 10.06 9.59 14.46
CA LEU A 87 9.84 9.58 13.03
C LEU A 87 10.57 8.42 12.36
N MET A 88 11.89 8.29 12.55
CA MET A 88 12.68 7.22 11.92
C MET A 88 12.23 5.83 12.35
N SER A 89 11.89 5.63 13.63
CA SER A 89 11.32 4.36 14.11
C SER A 89 9.95 4.05 13.50
N ALA A 90 9.14 5.06 13.20
CA ALA A 90 7.86 4.87 12.52
C ALA A 90 8.05 4.48 11.05
N LEU A 91 8.98 5.13 10.36
CA LEU A 91 9.38 4.78 8.99
C LEU A 91 9.89 3.34 8.94
N GLU A 92 10.76 2.96 9.87
CA GLU A 92 11.30 1.60 9.94
C GLU A 92 10.18 0.56 10.06
N LYS A 93 9.23 0.77 10.98
CA LYS A 93 8.07 -0.13 11.17
C LYS A 93 7.21 -0.28 9.92
N LEU A 94 7.04 0.79 9.15
CA LEU A 94 6.30 0.75 7.89
C LEU A 94 7.05 -0.01 6.80
N LEU A 95 8.37 -0.07 6.88
CA LEU A 95 9.26 -0.76 5.94
C LEU A 95 9.61 -2.21 6.36
N THR A 96 9.40 -2.60 7.62
CA THR A 96 9.67 -4.00 8.08
C THR A 96 8.54 -4.98 7.73
N VAL A 97 7.53 -4.56 6.97
CA VAL A 97 6.41 -5.42 6.62
C VAL A 97 6.83 -6.48 5.59
N SER A 98 6.43 -7.73 5.80
CA SER A 98 6.86 -8.86 4.96
C SER A 98 5.98 -9.12 3.72
N SER A 99 4.86 -8.42 3.57
CA SER A 99 3.91 -8.64 2.46
C SER A 99 3.93 -7.46 1.49
N THR A 100 4.14 -7.76 0.22
CA THR A 100 3.75 -6.87 -0.88
C THR A 100 2.32 -7.23 -1.30
N VAL A 101 1.52 -6.24 -1.69
CA VAL A 101 0.12 -6.49 -2.08
C VAL A 101 0.15 -7.45 -3.28
N PRO A 102 -0.37 -8.68 -3.18
CA PRO A 102 -0.47 -9.53 -4.35
C PRO A 102 -1.42 -8.83 -5.33
N VAL A 103 -1.05 -8.82 -6.61
CA VAL A 103 -1.98 -8.43 -7.67
C VAL A 103 -3.25 -9.25 -7.46
N MET A 104 -4.38 -8.60 -7.17
CA MET A 104 -5.67 -9.28 -7.12
C MET A 104 -5.94 -9.86 -8.51
N SER A 105 -5.55 -11.11 -8.73
CA SER A 105 -6.08 -11.87 -9.85
C SER A 105 -7.49 -12.25 -9.46
N ASN A 106 -8.47 -11.79 -10.24
CA ASN A 106 -9.81 -12.37 -10.17
C ASN A 106 -9.62 -13.86 -10.47
N ALA A 107 -9.79 -14.72 -9.46
CA ALA A 107 -9.84 -16.14 -9.70
C ALA A 107 -10.99 -16.40 -10.69
N PRO A 108 -10.83 -17.32 -11.66
CA PRO A 108 -11.93 -17.68 -12.54
C PRO A 108 -13.11 -18.13 -11.66
N ALA A 109 -14.29 -17.58 -11.93
CA ALA A 109 -15.47 -17.83 -11.14
C ALA A 109 -15.71 -19.35 -11.07
N LYS A 110 -15.69 -19.91 -9.85
CA LYS A 110 -15.93 -21.34 -9.66
C LYS A 110 -17.42 -21.63 -9.90
N PRO A 111 -17.79 -22.74 -10.57
CA PRO A 111 -19.17 -23.15 -10.72
C PRO A 111 -19.88 -23.20 -9.35
N GLY A 112 -21.08 -22.63 -9.25
CA GLY A 112 -21.86 -22.58 -8.00
C GLY A 112 -21.51 -21.44 -7.04
N THR A 113 -20.62 -20.51 -7.42
CA THR A 113 -20.35 -19.32 -6.60
C THR A 113 -21.29 -18.16 -6.91
N TYR A 114 -21.48 -17.26 -5.94
CA TYR A 114 -22.24 -16.02 -6.11
C TYR A 114 -21.72 -15.13 -7.25
N GLN A 115 -20.43 -15.23 -7.62
CA GLN A 115 -19.88 -14.52 -8.78
C GLN A 115 -20.48 -15.02 -10.10
N VAL A 116 -20.61 -16.34 -10.28
CA VAL A 116 -21.24 -16.92 -11.49
C VAL A 116 -22.71 -16.53 -11.58
N ALA A 117 -23.43 -16.54 -10.44
CA ALA A 117 -24.82 -16.12 -10.39
C ALA A 117 -24.97 -14.64 -10.78
N ALA A 118 -24.11 -13.76 -10.25
CA ALA A 118 -24.12 -12.34 -10.59
C ALA A 118 -23.77 -12.08 -12.07
N GLU A 119 -22.80 -12.82 -12.63
CA GLU A 119 -22.44 -12.72 -14.05
C GLU A 119 -23.57 -13.23 -14.98
N TYR A 120 -24.28 -14.28 -14.57
CA TYR A 120 -25.46 -14.78 -15.29
C TYR A 120 -26.60 -13.75 -15.28
N GLU A 121 -26.94 -13.20 -14.11
CA GLU A 121 -27.97 -12.16 -13.98
C GLU A 121 -27.60 -10.90 -14.76
N LEU A 122 -26.34 -10.47 -14.72
CA LEU A 122 -25.87 -9.33 -15.51
C LEU A 122 -26.01 -9.59 -17.01
N ASN A 123 -25.62 -10.78 -17.50
CA ASN A 123 -25.78 -11.15 -18.90
C ASN A 123 -27.25 -11.24 -19.31
N LYS A 124 -28.12 -11.73 -18.42
CA LYS A 124 -29.58 -11.82 -18.65
C LYS A 124 -30.22 -10.44 -18.74
N LEU A 125 -29.81 -9.50 -17.88
CA LEU A 125 -30.22 -8.10 -17.93
C LEU A 125 -29.72 -7.39 -19.20
N LEU A 126 -28.47 -7.66 -19.60
CA LEU A 126 -27.89 -7.12 -20.84
C LEU A 126 -28.56 -7.71 -22.10
N ALA A 127 -29.05 -8.95 -22.04
CA ALA A 127 -29.80 -9.61 -23.10
C ALA A 127 -31.26 -9.13 -23.19
N GLY A 128 -31.72 -8.26 -22.28
CA GLY A 128 -33.05 -7.66 -22.33
C GLY A 128 -34.19 -8.61 -21.93
N GLU A 129 -33.90 -9.73 -21.27
CA GLU A 129 -34.92 -10.68 -20.82
C GLU A 129 -35.54 -10.24 -19.49
N GLN A 130 -36.75 -9.68 -19.52
CA GLN A 130 -37.52 -9.41 -18.30
C GLN A 130 -38.17 -10.68 -17.75
N GLY A 131 -37.75 -11.06 -16.54
CA GLY A 131 -38.60 -11.62 -15.47
C GLY A 131 -39.28 -12.97 -15.73
N GLY A 132 -38.64 -14.05 -15.28
CA GLY A 132 -39.29 -15.34 -15.02
C GLY A 132 -38.87 -15.84 -13.64
N ASP A 133 -39.87 -16.09 -12.78
CA ASP A 133 -39.81 -16.49 -11.38
C ASP A 133 -38.71 -17.52 -11.08
N ALA A 134 -37.77 -17.18 -10.19
CA ALA A 134 -36.66 -18.05 -9.82
C ALA A 134 -37.12 -19.04 -8.74
N GLN A 135 -37.22 -20.32 -9.08
CA GLN A 135 -37.30 -21.36 -8.04
C GLN A 135 -35.96 -21.45 -7.31
N PRO A 136 -35.95 -21.59 -5.97
CA PRO A 136 -34.72 -21.65 -5.20
C PRO A 136 -33.95 -22.92 -5.58
N MET A 137 -32.68 -22.74 -5.97
CA MET A 137 -31.73 -23.85 -6.15
C MET A 137 -31.27 -24.32 -4.77
N ASP A 138 -31.55 -25.59 -4.44
CA ASP A 138 -31.09 -26.21 -3.22
C ASP A 138 -29.56 -26.19 -3.15
N VAL A 139 -29.05 -25.54 -2.10
CA VAL A 139 -27.62 -25.52 -1.78
C VAL A 139 -27.34 -26.77 -0.96
N GLU A 140 -26.71 -27.79 -1.56
CA GLU A 140 -26.17 -28.91 -0.80
C GLU A 140 -25.00 -28.43 0.08
N ASN A 141 -25.08 -28.87 1.34
CA ASN A 141 -24.31 -28.38 2.50
C ASN A 141 -22.91 -29.00 2.59
#